data_AF-A0A2M6ZUY6-F1
#
_entry.id   AF-A0A2M6ZUY6-F1
#
_cell.length_a   1.000
_cell.length_b   1.000
_cell.length_c   1.000
_cell.angle_alpha   90.00
_cell.angle_beta   90.00
_cell.angle_gamma   90.00
#
_symmetry.space_group_name_H-M   'P 1'
#
loop_
_entity.id
_entity.type
_entity.pdbx_description
1 polymer ?
#
loop_
_entity_poly.entity_id
_entity_poly.type
_entity_poly.pdbx_seq_one_letter_code
_entity_poly.pdbx_strand_id
1 'polypeptide(L)' 'STTIELWIGKSIAKVNGVDTPIDSSNSKVVPEIINSRTMLPLRFVTEKLGCDVKWNGTTQTITITYQG' A
#
# COMPACT_ATOMS: atom_id res chain seq x y z
N SER A 1 15.99 7.69 -4.07
CA SER A 1 15.07 7.38 -2.96
C SER A 1 13.64 7.50 -3.47
N THR A 2 12.72 6.68 -2.96
CA THR A 2 11.28 6.79 -3.27
C THR A 2 10.58 7.45 -2.09
N THR A 3 9.77 8.47 -2.35
CA THR A 3 8.94 9.13 -1.34
C THR A 3 7.48 8.81 -1.59
N ILE A 4 6.79 8.34 -0.55
CA ILE A 4 5.36 8.02 -0.59
C ILE A 4 4.68 8.80 0.54
N GLU A 5 3.69 9.62 0.19
CA GLU A 5 2.87 10.38 1.13
C GLU A 5 1.44 9.84 1.10
N LEU A 6 0.90 9.51 2.27
CA LEU A 6 -0.48 9.06 2.43
C LEU A 6 -1.17 9.84 3.55
N TRP A 7 -2.49 9.98 3.44
CA TRP A 7 -3.34 10.67 4.43
C TRP A 7 -4.44 9.74 4.93
N ILE A 8 -4.72 9.78 6.23
CA ILE A 8 -5.81 8.99 6.84
C ILE A 8 -7.14 9.29 6.13
N GLY A 9 -7.84 8.22 5.73
CA GLY A 9 -9.15 8.31 5.07
C GLY A 9 -9.13 8.80 3.62
N LYS A 10 -7.96 8.96 2.99
CA LYS A 10 -7.84 9.35 1.57
C LYS A 10 -7.43 8.16 0.70
N SER A 11 -8.10 8.01 -0.43
CA SER A 11 -7.84 6.96 -1.44
C SER A 11 -6.80 7.35 -2.50
N ILE A 12 -6.25 8.56 -2.39
CA ILE A 12 -5.17 9.08 -3.24
C ILE A 12 -3.94 9.29 -2.34
N ALA A 13 -2.78 8.84 -2.84
CA ALA A 13 -1.46 9.07 -2.26
C ALA A 13 -0.64 9.96 -3.22
N LYS A 14 0.51 10.48 -2.76
CA LYS A 14 1.54 11.01 -3.66
C LYS A 14 2.73 10.07 -3.71
N VAL A 15 3.14 9.71 -4.92
CA VAL A 15 4.37 8.95 -5.16
C VAL A 15 5.32 9.88 -5.91
N ASN A 16 6.42 10.25 -5.26
CA ASN A 16 7.38 11.24 -5.79
C ASN A 16 6.69 12.54 -6.26
N GLY A 17 5.74 13.03 -5.46
CA GLY A 17 4.97 14.25 -5.74
C GLY A 17 3.80 14.10 -6.72
N VAL A 18 3.62 12.93 -7.33
CA VAL A 18 2.53 12.68 -8.29
C VAL A 18 1.35 12.00 -7.61
N ASP A 19 0.16 12.60 -7.74
CA ASP A 19 -1.08 12.03 -7.25
C ASP A 19 -1.35 10.66 -7.90
N THR A 20 -1.50 9.64 -7.06
CA THR A 20 -1.61 8.23 -7.46
C THR A 20 -2.75 7.58 -6.68
N PRO A 21 -3.73 6.94 -7.34
CA PRO A 21 -4.75 6.17 -6.64
C PRO A 21 -4.11 4.98 -5.89
N ILE A 22 -4.53 4.77 -4.64
CA ILE A 22 -4.05 3.67 -3.80
C ILE A 22 -4.53 2.32 -4.35
N ASP A 23 -5.81 2.25 -4.68
CA ASP A 23 -6.43 1.14 -5.38
C ASP A 23 -7.41 1.75 -6.40
N SER A 24 -7.09 1.59 -7.69
CA SER A 24 -7.91 2.13 -8.78
C SER A 24 -9.29 1.49 -8.90
N SER A 25 -9.49 0.31 -8.31
CA SER A 25 -10.73 -0.44 -8.36
C SER A 25 -11.60 -0.27 -7.12
N ASN A 26 -11.01 0.15 -6.00
CA ASN A 26 -11.70 0.26 -4.72
C ASN A 26 -11.27 1.49 -3.92
N SER A 27 -12.07 2.55 -3.99
CA SER A 27 -11.83 3.80 -3.24
C SER A 27 -11.99 3.68 -1.73
N LYS A 28 -12.44 2.53 -1.21
CA LYS A 28 -12.49 2.26 0.24
C LYS A 28 -11.14 1.79 0.80
N VAL A 29 -10.17 1.44 -0.05
CA VAL A 29 -8.82 1.10 0.42
C VAL A 29 -8.10 2.41 0.74
N VAL A 30 -8.00 2.70 2.04
CA VAL A 30 -7.40 3.95 2.55
C VAL A 30 -6.52 3.65 3.77
N PRO A 31 -5.57 4.52 4.11
CA PRO A 31 -4.92 4.51 5.41
C PRO A 31 -5.94 4.75 6.53
N GLU A 32 -5.89 3.95 7.59
CA GLU A 32 -6.85 4.00 8.70
C GLU A 32 -6.15 3.91 10.04
N ILE A 33 -6.82 4.40 11.10
CA ILE A 33 -6.36 4.21 12.47
C ILE A 33 -7.23 3.13 13.10
N ILE A 34 -6.61 2.02 13.50
CA ILE A 34 -7.27 0.89 14.15
C ILE A 34 -6.50 0.58 15.43
N ASN A 35 -7.18 0.55 16.58
CA ASN A 35 -6.58 0.26 17.89
C ASN A 35 -5.33 1.11 18.17
N SER A 36 -5.43 2.43 17.92
CA SER A 36 -4.33 3.40 18.08
C SER A 36 -3.09 3.12 17.21
N ARG A 37 -3.25 2.36 16.12
CA ARG A 37 -2.19 2.12 15.12
C ARG A 37 -2.64 2.58 13.75
N THR A 38 -1.74 3.22 13.03
CA THR A 38 -1.96 3.54 11.62
C THR A 38 -1.71 2.30 10.78
N MET A 39 -2.76 1.82 10.12
CA MET A 39 -2.72 0.73 9.17
C MET A 39 -2.61 1.32 7.76
N LEU A 40 -1.68 0.79 6.97
CA LEU A 40 -1.46 1.22 5.59
C LEU A 40 -1.82 0.09 4.61
N PRO A 41 -2.28 0.43 3.39
CA PRO A 41 -2.49 -0.54 2.32
C PRO A 41 -1.16 -1.21 1.93
N LEU A 42 -0.94 -2.42 2.44
CA LEU A 42 0.33 -3.15 2.36
C LEU A 42 0.87 -3.22 0.93
N ARG A 43 0.08 -3.77 0.00
CA ARG A 43 0.50 -4.02 -1.39
C ARG A 43 0.93 -2.72 -2.08
N PHE A 44 0.13 -1.67 -1.96
CA PHE A 44 0.43 -0.36 -2.55
C PHE A 44 1.80 0.14 -2.07
N VAL A 45 2.02 0.16 -0.75
CA VAL A 45 3.27 0.67 -0.17
C VAL A 45 4.46 -0.17 -0.64
N THR A 46 4.38 -1.50 -0.55
CA THR A 46 5.52 -2.37 -0.84
C THR A 46 5.87 -2.41 -2.32
N GLU A 47 4.89 -2.41 -3.23
CA GLU A 47 5.15 -2.38 -4.66
C GLU A 47 5.80 -1.05 -5.09
N LYS A 48 5.37 0.09 -4.52
CA LYS A 48 6.02 1.38 -4.78
C LYS A 48 7.45 1.47 -4.23
N LEU A 49 7.77 0.66 -3.22
CA LEU A 49 9.13 0.51 -2.71
C LEU A 49 9.97 -0.50 -3.51
N GLY A 50 9.42 -1.10 -4.57
CA GLY A 50 10.14 -2.03 -5.45
C GLY A 50 10.07 -3.50 -5.02
N CYS A 51 9.14 -3.87 -4.16
CA CYS A 51 8.90 -5.27 -3.80
C CYS A 51 7.90 -5.95 -4.75
N ASP A 52 8.08 -7.24 -4.97
CA ASP A 52 7.05 -8.13 -5.53
C ASP A 52 6.17 -8.70 -4.40
N VAL A 53 4.86 -8.75 -4.60
CA VAL A 53 3.88 -9.20 -3.60
C VAL A 53 3.06 -10.35 -4.18
N LYS A 54 3.18 -11.53 -3.59
CA LYS A 54 2.41 -12.72 -3.97
C LYS A 54 1.44 -13.12 -2.87
N TRP A 55 0.22 -13.49 -3.28
CA TRP A 55 -0.79 -14.06 -2.41
C TRP A 55 -0.97 -15.54 -2.71
N ASN A 56 -0.87 -16.38 -1.69
CA ASN A 56 -1.30 -17.77 -1.73
C ASN A 56 -2.66 -17.90 -1.04
N GLY A 57 -3.71 -18.07 -1.84
CA GLY A 57 -5.08 -18.19 -1.33
C GLY A 57 -5.37 -19.47 -0.54
N THR A 58 -4.62 -20.54 -0.80
CA THR A 58 -4.80 -21.84 -0.11
C THR A 58 -4.30 -21.76 1.33
N THR A 59 -3.11 -21.18 1.54
CA THR A 59 -2.49 -21.07 2.87
C THR A 59 -2.75 -19.73 3.54
N GLN A 60 -3.49 -18.84 2.88
CA GLN A 60 -3.73 -17.47 3.31
C GLN A 60 -2.43 -16.71 3.63
N THR A 61 -1.41 -16.90 2.79
CA THR A 61 -0.06 -16.36 3.03
C THR A 61 0.29 -15.28 2.02
N ILE A 62 0.87 -14.18 2.50
CA ILE A 62 1.48 -13.14 1.67
C ILE A 62 3.00 -13.33 1.69
N THR A 63 3.61 -13.40 0.51
CA THR A 63 5.07 -13.38 0.34
C THR A 63 5.47 -12.06 -0.29
N ILE A 64 6.40 -11.35 0.34
CA ILE A 64 6.93 -10.08 -0.13
C ILE A 64 8.42 -10.28 -0.41
N THR A 65 8.85 -10.00 -1.64
CA THR A 65 10.24 -10.17 -2.06
C THR A 65 10.80 -8.83 -2.48
N TYR A 66 11.86 -8.38 -1.82
CA TYR A 66 12.61 -7.21 -2.25
C TYR A 66 13.71 -7.65 -3.22
N GLN A 67 13.74 -7.06 -4.41
CA GLN A 67 14.67 -7.41 -5.49
C GLN A 67 15.91 -6.51 -5.53
N GLY A 68 16.11 -5.68 -4.51
CA GLY A 68 17.23 -4.73 -4.41
C GLY A 68 18.53 -5.36 -3.95
#